data_AF-G1UWF4-F1
#
_entry.id   AF-G1UWF4-F1
#
_cell.length_a   1.000
_cell.length_b   1.000
_cell.length_c   1.000
_cell.angle_alpha   90.00
_cell.angle_beta   90.00
_cell.angle_gamma   90.00
#
_symmetry.space_group_name_H-M   'P 1'
#
loop_
_entity.id
_entity.type
_entity.pdbx_description
1 polymer ?
#
loop_
_entity_poly.entity_id
_entity_poly.type
_entity_poly.pdbx_seq_one_letter_code
_entity_poly.pdbx_strand_id
1 'polypeptide(L)'
;MKIIFSHNGASFETDYPGTGAGHAKLYRVPVEYSEDGYYIGVWQDTEIEPEPGCAVGEARLLCHARLENNGADGGGLLLKTLETYDGAECHA
;
A
#
# COMPACT_ATOMS: atom_id res chain seq x y z
N MET A 1 -1.84 2.94 -12.14
CA MET A 1 -0.63 2.08 -11.98
C MET A 1 -1.04 0.93 -11.09
N LYS A 2 -0.67 -0.32 -11.40
CA LYS A 2 -0.99 -1.45 -10.52
C LYS A 2 0.11 -1.60 -9.47
N ILE A 3 -0.27 -1.86 -8.23
CA ILE A 3 0.63 -2.14 -7.11
C ILE A 3 0.30 -3.54 -6.61
N ILE A 4 1.34 -4.34 -6.41
CA ILE A 4 1.26 -5.74 -5.98
C ILE A 4 2.00 -5.87 -4.65
N PHE A 5 1.27 -6.31 -3.64
CA PHE A 5 1.80 -6.67 -2.33
C PHE A 5 1.88 -8.20 -2.24
N SER A 6 2.90 -8.71 -1.56
CA SER A 6 3.01 -10.14 -1.26
C SER A 6 3.37 -10.35 0.21
N HIS A 7 2.69 -11.28 0.89
CA HIS A 7 3.00 -11.67 2.26
C HIS A 7 2.54 -13.10 2.54
N ASN A 8 3.37 -13.92 3.17
CA ASN A 8 3.06 -15.31 3.55
C ASN A 8 2.50 -16.17 2.40
N GLY A 9 2.99 -15.97 1.17
CA GLY A 9 2.54 -16.69 -0.02
C GLY A 9 1.21 -16.22 -0.61
N ALA A 10 0.57 -15.20 -0.02
CA ALA A 10 -0.55 -14.49 -0.61
C ALA A 10 -0.06 -13.26 -1.38
N SER A 11 -0.78 -12.90 -2.44
CA SER A 11 -0.55 -11.68 -3.22
C SER A 11 -1.83 -10.87 -3.31
N PHE A 12 -1.69 -9.55 -3.21
CA PHE A 12 -2.78 -8.60 -3.20
C PHE A 12 -2.48 -7.50 -4.21
N GLU A 13 -3.44 -7.25 -5.11
CA GLU A 13 -3.29 -6.23 -6.14
C GLU A 13 -4.20 -5.05 -5.84
N THR A 14 -3.73 -3.83 -6.12
CA THR A 14 -4.54 -2.63 -6.06
C THR A 14 -4.15 -1.66 -7.18
N ASP A 15 -5.11 -0.85 -7.61
CA ASP A 15 -4.88 0.21 -8.57
C ASP A 15 -4.63 1.53 -7.85
N TYR A 16 -3.53 2.19 -8.20
CA TYR A 16 -3.28 3.57 -7.79
C TYR A 16 -4.19 4.51 -8.57
N PRO A 17 -5.06 5.29 -7.90
CA PRO A 17 -6.09 6.09 -8.54
C PRO A 17 -5.58 7.41 -9.12
N GLY A 18 -4.37 7.85 -8.73
CA GLY A 18 -3.81 9.15 -9.09
C GLY A 18 -2.84 9.11 -10.27
N THR A 19 -2.48 10.31 -10.75
CA THR A 19 -1.38 10.54 -11.70
C THR A 19 -0.19 11.24 -11.06
N GLY A 20 -0.33 11.72 -9.82
CA GLY A 20 0.73 12.36 -9.02
C GLY A 20 1.35 11.42 -7.99
N ALA A 21 2.36 11.91 -7.26
CA ALA A 21 3.01 11.17 -6.17
C ALA A 21 2.01 10.79 -5.06
N GLY A 22 2.32 9.69 -4.37
CA GLY A 22 1.46 9.18 -3.32
C GLY A 22 1.98 7.92 -2.69
N HIS A 23 1.06 7.15 -2.12
CA HIS A 23 1.39 6.06 -1.24
C HIS A 23 0.43 4.89 -1.41
N ALA A 24 0.95 3.71 -1.09
CA ALA A 24 0.15 2.54 -0.84
C ALA A 24 0.72 1.78 0.36
N LYS A 25 -0.14 1.28 1.24
CA LYS A 25 0.26 0.49 2.41
C LYS A 25 -0.54 -0.79 2.52
N LEU A 26 0.13 -1.86 2.92
CA LEU A 26 -0.48 -3.12 3.34
C LEU A 26 -0.43 -3.22 4.86
N TYR A 27 -1.56 -3.53 5.45
CA TYR A 27 -1.72 -3.79 6.88
C TYR A 27 -2.22 -5.22 7.11
N ARG A 28 -1.72 -5.84 8.19
CA ARG A 28 -2.42 -6.95 8.84
C ARG A 28 -3.49 -6.38 9.75
N VAL A 29 -4.69 -6.92 9.69
CA VAL A 29 -5.85 -6.51 10.50
C VAL A 29 -6.53 -7.74 11.11
N PRO A 30 -7.37 -7.58 12.15
CA PRO A 30 -8.19 -8.67 12.68
C PRO A 30 -9.08 -9.31 11.61
N VAL A 31 -9.35 -10.60 11.74
CA VAL A 31 -10.26 -11.32 10.85
C VAL A 31 -11.71 -10.82 10.94
N GLU A 32 -12.06 -10.20 12.06
CA GLU A 32 -13.34 -9.51 12.27
C GLU A 32 -13.46 -8.22 11.43
N TYR A 33 -12.33 -7.63 11.04
CA TYR A 33 -12.29 -6.44 10.17
C TYR A 33 -12.29 -6.84 8.69
N SER A 34 -11.48 -7.83 8.32
CA SER A 34 -11.44 -8.38 6.95
C SER A 34 -11.23 -9.89 7.00
N GLU A 35 -12.01 -10.65 6.23
CA GLU A 35 -11.99 -12.12 6.25
C GLU A 35 -10.59 -12.71 5.94
N ASP A 36 -9.84 -12.05 5.04
CA ASP A 36 -8.47 -12.42 4.68
C ASP A 36 -7.43 -11.90 5.69
N GLY A 37 -7.82 -11.02 6.61
CA GLY A 37 -6.96 -10.41 7.62
C GLY A 37 -6.04 -9.33 7.08
N TYR A 38 -6.36 -8.74 5.92
CA TYR A 38 -5.55 -7.67 5.32
C TYR A 38 -6.37 -6.42 5.00
N TYR A 39 -5.67 -5.29 4.96
CA TYR A 39 -6.22 -4.01 4.52
C TYR A 39 -5.18 -3.28 3.68
N ILE A 40 -5.62 -2.72 2.55
CA ILE A 40 -4.79 -1.92 1.66
C ILE A 40 -5.31 -0.49 1.62
N GLY A 41 -4.44 0.44 1.98
CA GLY A 41 -4.69 1.87 1.85
C GLY A 41 -3.92 2.44 0.67
N VAL A 42 -4.58 3.25 -0.17
CA VAL A 42 -3.96 3.90 -1.33
C VAL A 42 -4.43 5.35 -1.40
N TRP A 43 -3.51 6.30 -1.55
CA TRP A 43 -3.84 7.73 -1.58
C TRP A 43 -2.74 8.56 -2.24
N GLN A 44 -3.11 9.71 -2.81
CA GLN A 44 -2.15 10.73 -3.27
C GLN A 44 -1.59 11.53 -2.09
N ASP A 45 -0.42 12.15 -2.24
CA ASP A 45 0.20 13.00 -1.19
C ASP A 45 -0.73 14.14 -0.71
N THR A 46 -1.70 14.56 -1.54
CA THR A 46 -2.68 15.60 -1.22
C THR A 46 -3.92 15.09 -0.49
N GLU A 47 -4.04 13.77 -0.35
CA GLU A 47 -5.18 13.10 0.28
C GLU A 47 -4.80 12.65 1.70
N ILE A 48 -5.82 12.44 2.54
CA ILE A 48 -5.63 11.89 3.87
C ILE A 48 -5.34 10.39 3.75
N GLU A 49 -4.36 9.90 4.50
CA GLU A 49 -4.08 8.48 4.57
C GLU A 49 -5.33 7.71 5.04
N PRO A 50 -5.82 6.72 4.27
CA PRO A 50 -6.87 5.84 4.72
C PRO A 50 -6.29 4.80 5.68
N GLU A 51 -6.61 4.93 6.96
CA GLU A 51 -6.19 4.01 8.02
C GLU A 51 -7.26 2.94 8.27
N PRO A 52 -6.88 1.69 8.62
CA PRO A 52 -7.83 0.67 9.00
C PRO A 52 -8.59 1.07 10.28
N GLY A 53 -9.92 0.99 10.23
CA GLY A 53 -10.80 1.38 11.34
C GLY A 53 -10.98 0.35 12.46
N CYS A 54 -10.07 -0.61 12.61
CA CYS A 54 -10.08 -1.57 13.72
C CYS A 54 -9.66 -0.91 15.05
N ALA A 55 -9.70 -1.65 16.17
CA ALA A 55 -9.32 -1.07 17.45
C ALA A 55 -7.84 -0.68 17.46
N VAL A 56 -7.51 0.34 18.26
CA VAL A 56 -6.14 0.87 18.35
C VAL A 56 -5.17 -0.24 18.73
N GLY A 57 -4.12 -0.40 17.92
CA GLY A 57 -3.06 -1.40 18.13
C GLY A 57 -3.32 -2.75 17.46
N GLU A 58 -4.47 -2.96 16.82
CA GLU A 58 -4.77 -4.23 16.14
C GLU A 58 -4.29 -4.25 14.69
N ALA A 59 -4.16 -3.09 14.04
CA ALA A 59 -3.54 -2.99 12.74
C ALA A 59 -2.01 -3.00 12.86
N ARG A 60 -1.35 -3.83 12.06
CA ARG A 60 0.12 -3.87 11.94
C ARG A 60 0.53 -3.56 10.51
N LEU A 61 1.34 -2.51 10.34
CA LEU A 61 1.93 -2.19 9.04
C LEU A 61 2.84 -3.33 8.59
N LEU A 62 2.59 -3.83 7.37
CA LEU A 62 3.39 -4.88 6.72
C LEU A 62 4.27 -4.28 5.63
N CYS A 63 3.73 -3.36 4.84
CA CYS A 63 4.53 -2.69 3.82
C CYS A 63 4.02 -1.29 3.54
N HIS A 64 4.95 -0.37 3.24
CA HIS A 64 4.69 0.97 2.73
C HIS A 64 5.46 1.20 1.43
N ALA A 65 4.70 1.38 0.36
CA ALA A 65 5.16 1.79 -0.95
C ALA A 65 4.99 3.30 -1.12
N ARG A 66 6.09 4.02 -1.40
CA ARG A 66 6.05 5.41 -1.88
C ARG A 66 6.13 5.44 -3.40
N LEU A 67 5.19 6.15 -4.00
CA LEU A 67 5.04 6.35 -5.43
C LEU A 67 5.49 7.77 -5.77
N GLU A 68 6.32 7.91 -6.78
CA GLU A 68 6.78 9.21 -7.26
C GLU A 68 6.57 9.35 -8.75
N ASN A 69 6.35 10.60 -9.18
CA ASN A 69 6.26 10.92 -10.59
C ASN A 69 7.66 10.84 -11.21
N ASN A 70 7.83 10.00 -12.21
CA ASN A 70 9.05 9.95 -12.99
C ASN A 70 9.07 11.18 -13.89
N GLY A 71 9.71 12.26 -13.45
CA GLY A 71 9.77 13.56 -14.14
C GLY A 71 10.40 13.54 -15.54
N ALA A 72 10.65 12.38 -16.13
CA ALA A 72 11.03 12.21 -17.53
C ALA A 72 9.76 12.14 -18.40
N ASP A 73 9.34 13.29 -18.96
CA ASP A 73 8.49 13.55 -20.16
C ASP A 73 7.39 12.54 -20.61
N GLY A 74 6.98 11.61 -19.77
CA GLY A 74 6.13 10.46 -20.13
C GLY A 74 5.17 10.01 -19.03
N GLY A 75 5.07 10.75 -17.91
CA GLY A 75 3.96 10.65 -16.95
C GLY A 75 3.81 9.29 -16.24
N GLY A 76 4.89 8.52 -16.08
CA GLY A 76 4.88 7.26 -15.37
C GLY A 76 5.13 7.44 -13.88
N LEU A 77 4.39 6.71 -13.03
CA LEU A 77 4.70 6.58 -11.62
C LEU A 77 5.75 5.49 -11.42
N LEU A 78 6.71 5.71 -10.51
CA LEU A 78 7.70 4.74 -10.09
C LEU A 78 7.58 4.46 -8.59
N LEU A 79 7.87 3.22 -8.22
CA LEU A 79 8.04 2.80 -6.83
C LEU A 79 9.43 3.23 -6.35
N LYS A 80 9.49 4.13 -5.37
CA LYS A 80 10.76 4.75 -4.95
C LYS A 80 11.26 4.29 -3.59
N THR A 81 10.34 4.00 -2.67
CA THR A 81 10.71 3.62 -1.30
C THR A 81 9.79 2.52 -0.82
N LEU A 82 10.42 1.49 -0.26
CA LEU A 82 9.78 0.31 0.27
C LEU A 82 10.23 0.16 1.71
N GLU A 83 9.30 0.37 2.63
CA GLU A 83 9.47 -0.06 4.01
C GLU A 83 8.70 -1.35 4.18
N THR A 84 9.41 -2.45 4.43
CA THR A 84 8.81 -3.78 4.57
C THR A 84 9.04 -4.33 5.96
N TYR A 85 8.03 -5.02 6.47
CA TYR A 85 7.98 -5.62 7.80
C TYR A 85 7.47 -7.05 7.70
N ASP A 86 7.91 -7.90 8.62
CA ASP A 86 7.39 -9.27 8.78
C ASP A 86 7.49 -10.14 7.50
N GLY A 87 8.47 -9.85 6.63
CA GLY A 87 8.68 -10.57 5.37
C GLY A 87 7.68 -10.22 4.26
N ALA A 88 6.94 -9.11 4.39
CA ALA A 88 6.13 -8.61 3.30
C ALA A 88 6.98 -7.98 2.19
N GLU A 89 6.48 -8.03 0.96
CA GLU A 89 7.11 -7.47 -0.24
C GLU A 89 6.11 -6.59 -1.00
N CYS A 90 6.64 -5.65 -1.75
CA CYS A 90 5.86 -4.66 -2.50
C CYS A 90 6.51 -4.38 -3.85
N HIS A 91 5.70 -4.41 -4.90
CA HIS A 91 6.10 -4.25 -6.28
C HIS A 91 5.07 -3.37 -6.99
N ALA A 92 5.48 -2.63 -8.02
CA ALA A 92 4.58 -1.77 -8.80
C ALA A 92 5.06 -1.66 -10.25
#